data_AF-A0A9N8YPF3-F1
#
_entry.id   AF-A0A9N8YPF3-F1
#
_cell.length_a   1.000
_cell.length_b   1.000
_cell.length_c   1.000
_cell.angle_alpha   90.00
_cell.angle_beta   90.00
_cell.angle_gamma   90.00
#
_symmetry.space_group_name_H-M   'P 1'
#
loop_
_entity.id
_entity.type
_entity.pdbx_description
1 polymer ?
#
loop_
_entity_poly.entity_id
_entity_poly.type
_entity_poly.pdbx_seq_one_letter_code
_entity_poly.pdbx_strand_id
1 'polypeptide(L)'
;MSQRSLIELLKDLTEKDDMRICSSLLERCLNTSISDLENFTDKLSQLLRDFPDVYIPTLQIFISYLCDESSRKKTLLPNRRERWVTAISDFISSLITTVIMQNFDHSDFPGFGELIHDCIELLWKVQNISLISNKGNNLAIQMTKSFFKSILNAGVLGILVTDPSGRRCLKRILFDFNMINHIEREELLRAIDMVAALVEKCSEHEEVSISLSEWFLVYKACTSLLNSLRRFKNVEKNQVVNKKEMPLPALDDMVKLDNKESRTIRKPFANSLMVNSNSLPVSTQDERNLAILGMRAPQKLSVLPNFLHAIEQRKIDSFRVSMIVFLF
;
A
#
# COMPACT_ATOMS: atom_id res chain seq x y z
N MET A 1 45.21 -15.54 7.80
CA MET A 1 44.78 -14.52 6.81
C MET A 1 44.14 -13.40 7.59
N SER A 2 44.56 -12.15 7.38
CA SER A 2 43.95 -10.97 8.03
C SER A 2 42.43 -10.99 7.77
N GLN A 3 41.62 -11.05 8.82
CA GLN A 3 40.16 -11.00 8.72
C GLN A 3 39.75 -9.63 8.17
N ARG A 4 39.60 -9.53 6.84
CA ARG A 4 39.01 -8.34 6.20
C ARG A 4 37.64 -8.05 6.82
N SER A 5 37.22 -6.80 6.92
CA SER A 5 35.85 -6.50 7.38
C SER A 5 34.80 -6.92 6.33
N LEU A 6 33.53 -7.07 6.72
CA LEU A 6 32.44 -7.34 5.76
C LEU A 6 32.29 -6.20 4.73
N ILE A 7 32.52 -4.96 5.17
CA ILE A 7 32.50 -3.77 4.30
C ILE A 7 33.66 -3.76 3.32
N GLU A 8 34.85 -4.18 3.72
CA GLU A 8 35.99 -4.33 2.78
C GLU A 8 35.68 -5.37 1.70
N LEU A 9 35.11 -6.52 2.08
CA LEU A 9 34.69 -7.53 1.11
C LEU A 9 33.63 -7.01 0.13
N LEU A 10 32.70 -6.17 0.62
CA LEU A 10 31.69 -5.55 -0.21
C LEU A 10 32.31 -4.53 -1.19
N LYS A 11 33.26 -3.70 -0.73
CA LYS A 11 33.97 -2.72 -1.57
C LYS A 11 34.80 -3.35 -2.68
N ASP A 12 35.31 -4.56 -2.45
CA ASP A 12 36.11 -5.31 -3.43
C ASP A 12 35.26 -5.94 -4.56
N LEU A 13 33.93 -5.87 -4.48
CA LEU A 13 33.05 -6.33 -5.56
C LEU A 13 33.22 -5.43 -6.79
N THR A 14 33.70 -6.03 -7.87
CA THR A 14 33.92 -5.40 -9.18
C THR A 14 33.56 -6.43 -10.25
N GLU A 15 32.96 -5.96 -11.35
CA GLU A 15 32.34 -6.76 -12.43
C GLU A 15 33.12 -8.00 -12.96
N LYS A 16 34.41 -8.16 -12.63
CA LYS A 16 35.31 -9.18 -13.16
C LYS A 16 35.62 -10.36 -12.21
N ASP A 17 35.40 -10.27 -10.90
CA ASP A 17 35.77 -11.33 -9.92
C ASP A 17 34.67 -11.69 -8.89
N ASP A 18 33.42 -11.35 -9.20
CA ASP A 18 32.33 -11.25 -8.21
C ASP A 18 31.92 -12.55 -7.51
N MET A 19 31.92 -13.71 -8.18
CA MET A 19 31.31 -14.92 -7.59
C MET A 19 32.00 -15.42 -6.31
N ARG A 20 33.34 -15.42 -6.26
CA ARG A 20 34.08 -15.90 -5.08
C ARG A 20 33.94 -14.92 -3.91
N ILE A 21 33.99 -13.63 -4.20
CA ILE A 21 33.85 -12.56 -3.20
C ILE A 21 32.43 -12.56 -2.64
N CYS A 22 31.41 -12.60 -3.50
CA CYS A 22 30.01 -12.73 -3.09
C CYS A 22 29.76 -13.98 -2.25
N SER A 23 30.33 -15.13 -2.63
CA SER A 23 30.22 -16.37 -1.85
C SER A 23 30.83 -16.24 -0.46
N SER A 24 32.03 -15.67 -0.37
CA SER A 24 32.71 -15.45 0.90
C SER A 24 31.98 -14.41 1.78
N LEU A 25 31.50 -13.32 1.18
CA LEU A 25 30.73 -12.30 1.87
C LEU A 25 29.45 -12.91 2.45
N LEU A 26 28.70 -13.65 1.64
CA LEU A 26 27.49 -14.33 2.07
C LEU A 26 27.78 -15.31 3.21
N GLU A 27 28.78 -16.19 3.06
CA GLU A 27 29.14 -17.16 4.09
C GLU A 27 29.48 -16.47 5.42
N ARG A 28 30.16 -15.32 5.38
CA ARG A 28 30.47 -14.56 6.60
C ARG A 28 29.24 -13.87 7.19
N CYS A 29 28.36 -13.30 6.37
CA CYS A 29 27.09 -12.73 6.84
C CYS A 29 26.21 -13.78 7.53
N LEU A 30 26.20 -15.02 7.04
CA LEU A 30 25.39 -16.11 7.63
C LEU A 30 25.99 -16.71 8.90
N ASN A 31 27.29 -16.53 9.15
CA ASN A 31 28.00 -17.13 10.28
C ASN A 31 28.42 -16.11 11.36
N THR A 32 28.18 -14.81 11.15
CA THR A 32 28.52 -13.77 12.11
C THR A 32 27.49 -13.65 13.23
N SER A 33 27.81 -12.90 14.30
CA SER A 33 26.87 -12.67 15.39
C SER A 33 25.76 -11.71 14.96
N ILE A 34 24.59 -11.75 15.62
CA ILE A 34 23.48 -10.83 15.32
C ILE A 34 23.93 -9.37 15.45
N SER A 35 24.69 -9.02 16.49
CA SER A 35 25.21 -7.67 16.70
C SER A 35 26.20 -7.22 15.62
N ASP A 36 27.03 -8.14 15.12
CA ASP A 36 27.94 -7.82 14.02
C ASP A 36 27.19 -7.61 12.71
N LEU A 37 26.11 -8.39 12.50
CA LEU A 37 25.24 -8.25 11.34
C LEU A 37 24.49 -6.92 11.35
N GLU A 38 23.92 -6.52 12.50
CA GLU A 38 23.26 -5.23 12.70
C GLU A 38 24.24 -4.07 12.44
N ASN A 39 25.44 -4.12 13.04
CA ASN A 39 26.47 -3.11 12.80
C ASN A 39 26.91 -3.05 11.33
N PHE A 40 26.95 -4.20 10.64
CA PHE A 40 27.24 -4.24 9.21
C PHE A 40 26.12 -3.60 8.38
N THR A 41 24.85 -3.92 8.63
CA THR A 41 23.73 -3.37 7.87
C THR A 41 23.50 -1.89 8.19
N ASP A 42 23.71 -1.44 9.42
CA ASP A 42 23.69 -0.02 9.79
C ASP A 42 24.77 0.77 9.03
N LYS A 43 26.01 0.27 9.03
CA LYS A 43 27.10 0.89 8.27
C LYS A 43 26.82 0.90 6.78
N LEU A 44 26.29 -0.20 6.24
CA LEU A 44 25.93 -0.29 4.83
C LEU A 44 24.81 0.69 4.46
N SER A 45 23.82 0.86 5.34
CA SER A 45 22.76 1.85 5.18
C SER A 45 23.31 3.27 5.13
N GLN A 46 24.24 3.61 6.03
CA GLN A 46 24.90 4.91 6.05
C GLN A 46 25.77 5.13 4.80
N LEU A 47 26.51 4.11 4.36
CA LEU A 47 27.35 4.19 3.16
C LEU A 47 26.53 4.34 1.89
N LEU A 48 25.39 3.66 1.79
CA LEU A 48 24.45 3.81 0.69
C LEU A 48 23.90 5.24 0.62
N ARG A 49 23.61 5.83 1.79
CA ARG A 49 23.15 7.21 1.92
C ARG A 49 24.21 8.23 1.48
N ASP A 50 25.44 8.03 1.93
CA ASP A 50 26.54 8.98 1.72
C ASP A 50 27.17 8.87 0.32
N PHE A 51 27.17 7.67 -0.26
CA PHE A 51 27.84 7.34 -1.53
C PHE A 51 26.98 6.41 -2.41
N PRO A 52 25.78 6.85 -2.85
CA PRO A 52 24.85 6.01 -3.61
C PRO A 52 25.42 5.54 -4.96
N ASP A 53 26.26 6.35 -5.60
CA ASP A 53 26.95 6.05 -6.87
C ASP A 53 27.88 4.85 -6.78
N VAL A 54 28.48 4.63 -5.61
CA VAL A 54 29.37 3.49 -5.36
C VAL A 54 28.56 2.29 -4.88
N TYR A 55 27.66 2.49 -3.91
CA TYR A 55 27.06 1.37 -3.19
C TYR A 55 25.81 0.80 -3.85
N ILE A 56 25.08 1.55 -4.69
CA ILE A 56 23.94 0.99 -5.44
C ILE A 56 24.42 -0.11 -6.40
N PRO A 57 25.40 0.13 -7.30
CA PRO A 57 25.90 -0.91 -8.21
C PRO A 57 26.48 -2.12 -7.46
N THR A 58 27.25 -1.87 -6.40
CA THR A 58 27.80 -2.94 -5.56
C THR A 58 26.71 -3.80 -4.92
N LEU A 59 25.63 -3.18 -4.43
CA LEU A 59 24.50 -3.90 -3.86
C LEU A 59 23.72 -4.67 -4.92
N GLN A 60 23.53 -4.12 -6.12
CA GLN A 60 22.87 -4.84 -7.22
C GLN A 60 23.61 -6.14 -7.55
N ILE A 61 24.95 -6.09 -7.70
CA ILE A 61 25.77 -7.29 -7.94
C ILE A 61 25.55 -8.32 -6.84
N PHE A 62 25.59 -7.88 -5.58
CA PHE A 62 25.46 -8.78 -4.46
C PHE A 62 24.05 -9.37 -4.33
N ILE A 63 22.99 -8.57 -4.47
CA ILE A 63 21.60 -9.05 -4.38
C ILE A 63 21.26 -9.98 -5.55
N SER A 64 21.70 -9.65 -6.76
CA SER A 64 21.59 -10.55 -7.92
C SER A 64 22.23 -11.91 -7.63
N TYR A 65 23.43 -11.93 -7.01
CA TYR A 65 24.05 -13.18 -6.56
C TYR A 65 23.21 -13.94 -5.52
N LEU A 66 22.63 -13.25 -4.52
CA LEU A 66 21.73 -13.88 -3.53
C LEU A 66 20.51 -14.52 -4.21
N CYS A 67 19.97 -13.85 -5.22
CA CYS A 67 18.89 -14.34 -6.06
C CYS A 67 19.24 -15.66 -6.78
N ASP A 68 20.47 -15.80 -7.25
CA ASP A 68 20.92 -17.04 -7.92
C ASP A 68 21.26 -18.16 -6.93
N GLU A 69 21.96 -17.86 -5.84
CA GLU A 69 22.34 -18.85 -4.83
C GLU A 69 21.13 -19.45 -4.11
N SER A 70 20.12 -18.63 -3.80
CA SER A 70 18.86 -19.12 -3.22
C SER A 70 18.18 -20.17 -4.10
N SER A 71 18.34 -20.08 -5.42
CA SER A 71 17.81 -21.07 -6.37
C SER A 71 18.61 -22.38 -6.38
N ARG A 72 19.94 -22.31 -6.18
CA ARG A 72 20.86 -23.45 -6.26
C ARG A 72 20.82 -24.37 -5.04
N LYS A 73 20.48 -23.86 -3.85
CA LYS A 73 20.53 -24.63 -2.59
C LYS A 73 19.31 -25.53 -2.31
N LYS A 74 18.42 -25.71 -3.30
CA LYS A 74 17.31 -26.69 -3.27
C LYS A 74 17.76 -28.15 -3.07
N THR A 75 19.07 -28.44 -3.15
CA THR A 75 19.66 -29.78 -3.06
C THR A 75 20.34 -30.09 -1.71
N LEU A 76 20.34 -29.16 -0.74
CA LEU A 76 20.95 -29.39 0.59
C LEU A 76 20.22 -30.45 1.43
N LEU A 77 20.95 -31.18 2.27
CA LEU A 77 20.37 -32.05 3.31
C LEU A 77 19.41 -31.28 4.24
N PRO A 78 18.30 -31.89 4.72
CA PRO A 78 17.23 -31.21 5.44
C PRO A 78 17.69 -30.32 6.62
N ASN A 79 18.50 -30.85 7.53
CA ASN A 79 18.93 -30.10 8.72
C ASN A 79 19.92 -28.96 8.42
N ARG A 80 20.70 -29.08 7.34
CA ARG A 80 21.58 -28.00 6.86
C ARG A 80 20.80 -26.94 6.09
N ARG A 81 19.77 -27.38 5.37
CA ARG A 81 18.85 -26.51 4.64
C ARG A 81 18.06 -25.62 5.60
N GLU A 82 17.47 -26.17 6.66
CA GLU A 82 16.66 -25.39 7.61
C GLU A 82 17.49 -24.27 8.27
N ARG A 83 18.67 -24.59 8.80
CA ARG A 83 19.58 -23.59 9.37
C ARG A 83 19.98 -22.51 8.37
N TRP A 84 20.30 -22.91 7.14
CA TRP A 84 20.65 -21.98 6.09
C TRP A 84 19.47 -21.07 5.71
N VAL A 85 18.25 -21.62 5.62
CA VAL A 85 17.01 -20.88 5.32
C VAL A 85 16.69 -19.86 6.41
N THR A 86 16.87 -20.20 7.68
CA THR A 86 16.68 -19.23 8.76
C THR A 86 17.72 -18.10 8.67
N ALA A 87 19.01 -18.44 8.60
CA ALA A 87 20.08 -17.45 8.56
C ALA A 87 19.98 -16.52 7.34
N ILE A 88 19.64 -17.06 6.15
CA ILE A 88 19.47 -16.25 4.95
C ILE A 88 18.23 -15.35 5.06
N SER A 89 17.14 -15.83 5.68
CA SER A 89 15.93 -15.03 5.88
C SER A 89 16.19 -13.88 6.84
N ASP A 90 16.92 -14.13 7.93
CA ASP A 90 17.30 -13.10 8.91
C ASP A 90 18.21 -12.04 8.26
N PHE A 91 19.19 -12.49 7.47
CA PHE A 91 20.06 -11.59 6.73
C PHE A 91 19.29 -10.71 5.73
N ILE A 92 18.43 -11.33 4.91
CA ILE A 92 17.62 -10.61 3.93
C ILE A 92 16.66 -9.64 4.59
N SER A 93 16.07 -10.05 5.72
CA SER A 93 15.24 -9.17 6.56
C SER A 93 16.02 -7.92 6.95
N SER A 94 17.20 -8.08 7.54
CA SER A 94 18.04 -6.97 7.99
C SER A 94 18.48 -6.09 6.82
N LEU A 95 18.90 -6.69 5.70
CA LEU A 95 19.27 -5.97 4.48
C LEU A 95 18.12 -5.10 3.97
N ILE A 96 16.92 -5.66 3.79
CA ILE A 96 15.78 -4.92 3.25
C ILE A 96 15.33 -3.83 4.24
N THR A 97 15.19 -4.16 5.52
CA THR A 97 14.63 -3.23 6.52
C THR A 97 15.58 -2.12 6.91
N THR A 98 16.87 -2.41 7.03
CA THR A 98 17.87 -1.48 7.58
C THR A 98 18.60 -0.74 6.47
N VAL A 99 18.84 -1.39 5.33
CA VAL A 99 19.55 -0.77 4.20
C VAL A 99 18.57 -0.21 3.19
N ILE A 100 17.68 -1.02 2.63
CA ILE A 100 16.87 -0.60 1.47
C ILE A 100 15.76 0.38 1.89
N MET A 101 14.95 0.01 2.88
CA MET A 101 13.82 0.84 3.34
C MET A 101 14.24 2.17 3.93
N GLN A 102 15.43 2.25 4.55
CA GLN A 102 15.97 3.49 5.13
C GLN A 102 16.57 4.45 4.09
N ASN A 103 16.65 4.03 2.83
CA ASN A 103 17.29 4.77 1.74
C ASN A 103 16.36 4.97 0.54
N PHE A 104 15.03 4.86 0.74
CA PHE A 104 14.04 5.12 -0.31
C PHE A 104 14.06 6.55 -0.86
N ASP A 105 14.65 7.51 -0.14
CA ASP A 105 14.87 8.86 -0.65
C ASP A 105 15.81 8.89 -1.88
N HIS A 106 16.53 7.80 -2.15
CA HIS A 106 17.34 7.60 -3.35
C HIS A 106 16.58 6.89 -4.48
N SER A 107 15.25 6.81 -4.44
CA SER A 107 14.43 6.15 -5.47
C SER A 107 14.68 6.65 -6.88
N ASP A 108 15.03 7.93 -7.02
CA ASP A 108 15.27 8.58 -8.31
C ASP A 108 16.72 8.36 -8.79
N PHE A 109 17.58 7.75 -7.97
CA PHE A 109 18.96 7.47 -8.33
C PHE A 109 19.04 6.28 -9.30
N PRO A 110 19.83 6.35 -10.38
CA PRO A 110 19.97 5.26 -11.34
C PRO A 110 20.38 3.93 -10.68
N GLY A 111 19.68 2.85 -10.98
CA GLY A 111 19.96 1.53 -10.40
C GLY A 111 19.16 1.22 -9.12
N PHE A 112 18.60 2.24 -8.44
CA PHE A 112 17.85 1.98 -7.21
C PHE A 112 16.52 1.25 -7.49
N GLY A 113 15.89 1.53 -8.63
CA GLY A 113 14.65 0.85 -9.02
C GLY A 113 14.85 -0.65 -9.19
N GLU A 114 15.92 -1.04 -9.88
CA GLU A 114 16.34 -2.43 -10.08
C GLU A 114 16.67 -3.09 -8.73
N LEU A 115 17.27 -2.35 -7.80
CA LEU A 115 17.55 -2.84 -6.44
C LEU A 115 16.25 -3.20 -5.71
N ILE A 116 15.19 -2.38 -5.84
CA ILE A 116 13.87 -2.70 -5.29
C ILE A 116 13.30 -3.95 -5.96
N HIS A 117 13.39 -4.07 -7.28
CA HIS A 117 12.90 -5.24 -8.02
C HIS A 117 13.60 -6.52 -7.54
N ASP A 118 14.92 -6.49 -7.44
CA ASP A 118 15.74 -7.62 -6.97
C ASP A 118 15.40 -8.01 -5.52
N CYS A 119 15.11 -7.05 -4.64
CA CYS A 119 14.63 -7.34 -3.28
C CYS A 119 13.28 -8.08 -3.29
N ILE A 120 12.34 -7.69 -4.16
CA ILE A 120 11.03 -8.36 -4.30
C ILE A 120 11.22 -9.79 -4.82
N GLU A 121 12.12 -9.99 -5.79
CA GLU A 121 12.46 -11.33 -6.29
C GLU A 121 13.11 -12.20 -5.23
N LEU A 122 13.98 -11.62 -4.42
CA LEU A 122 14.66 -12.30 -3.34
C LEU A 122 13.66 -12.76 -2.25
N LEU A 123 12.74 -11.88 -1.83
CA LEU A 123 11.66 -12.22 -0.90
C LEU A 123 10.82 -13.39 -1.42
N TRP A 124 10.48 -13.37 -2.71
CA TRP A 124 9.64 -14.39 -3.32
C TRP A 124 10.35 -15.74 -3.39
N LYS A 125 11.65 -15.73 -3.74
CA LYS A 125 12.48 -16.94 -3.75
C LYS A 125 12.61 -17.56 -2.36
N VAL A 126 12.87 -16.74 -1.34
CA VAL A 126 13.00 -17.24 0.05
C VAL A 126 11.68 -17.80 0.57
N GLN A 127 10.54 -17.15 0.28
CA GLN A 127 9.23 -17.68 0.65
C GLN A 127 9.01 -19.08 0.05
N ASN A 128 9.32 -19.27 -1.23
CA ASN A 128 9.16 -20.57 -1.90
C ASN A 128 10.06 -21.67 -1.33
N ILE A 129 11.25 -21.31 -0.83
CA ILE A 129 12.13 -22.26 -0.13
C ILE A 129 11.56 -22.58 1.26
N SER A 130 11.03 -21.57 1.93
CA SER A 130 10.47 -21.67 3.28
C SER A 130 9.15 -22.45 3.33
N LEU A 131 8.31 -22.37 2.29
CA LEU A 131 7.08 -23.15 2.13
C LEU A 131 7.31 -24.68 2.20
N ILE A 132 8.52 -25.14 1.91
CA ILE A 132 8.93 -26.55 2.01
C ILE A 132 9.16 -26.95 3.48
N SER A 133 9.46 -25.99 4.36
CA SER A 133 9.61 -26.15 5.80
C SER A 133 8.43 -25.47 6.51
N ASN A 134 7.41 -26.23 6.91
CA ASN A 134 6.08 -25.84 7.47
C ASN A 134 5.98 -24.70 8.55
N LYS A 135 7.01 -23.90 8.83
CA LYS A 135 7.04 -22.81 9.84
C LYS A 135 7.16 -21.38 9.27
N GLY A 136 7.47 -21.16 7.99
CA GLY A 136 7.95 -19.84 7.54
C GLY A 136 7.03 -18.94 6.72
N ASN A 137 5.75 -19.28 6.56
CA ASN A 137 4.82 -18.45 5.78
C ASN A 137 4.52 -17.09 6.42
N ASN A 138 4.50 -17.00 7.76
CA ASN A 138 4.09 -15.79 8.45
C ASN A 138 5.17 -14.68 8.37
N LEU A 139 6.46 -15.03 8.46
CA LEU A 139 7.54 -14.05 8.44
C LEU A 139 7.66 -13.37 7.07
N ALA A 140 7.62 -14.15 5.98
CA ALA A 140 7.67 -13.62 4.62
C ALA A 140 6.48 -12.71 4.33
N ILE A 141 5.27 -13.09 4.75
CA ILE A 141 4.07 -12.25 4.62
C ILE A 141 4.24 -10.93 5.37
N GLN A 142 4.72 -10.96 6.62
CA GLN A 142 4.93 -9.75 7.41
C GLN A 142 6.01 -8.85 6.81
N MET A 143 7.10 -9.44 6.31
CA MET A 143 8.20 -8.71 5.68
C MET A 143 7.73 -8.05 4.38
N THR A 144 7.06 -8.78 3.49
CA THR A 144 6.48 -8.22 2.25
C THR A 144 5.47 -7.13 2.55
N LYS A 145 4.60 -7.32 3.57
CA LYS A 145 3.64 -6.29 3.99
C LYS A 145 4.35 -5.02 4.47
N SER A 146 5.37 -5.16 5.33
CA SER A 146 6.18 -4.04 5.83
C SER A 146 6.90 -3.30 4.70
N PHE A 147 7.49 -4.06 3.77
CA PHE A 147 8.20 -3.50 2.62
C PHE A 147 7.25 -2.72 1.70
N PHE A 148 6.10 -3.32 1.33
CA PHE A 148 5.10 -2.65 0.51
C PHE A 148 4.54 -1.39 1.18
N LYS A 149 4.22 -1.46 2.48
CA LYS A 149 3.77 -0.30 3.26
C LYS A 149 4.80 0.83 3.23
N SER A 150 6.08 0.49 3.33
CA SER A 150 7.17 1.45 3.30
C SER A 150 7.33 2.07 1.90
N ILE A 151 7.20 1.27 0.83
CA ILE A 151 7.14 1.76 -0.56
C ILE A 151 6.01 2.78 -0.73
N LEU A 152 4.81 2.47 -0.22
CA LEU A 152 3.67 3.38 -0.29
C LEU A 152 3.91 4.66 0.50
N ASN A 153 4.50 4.57 1.70
CA ASN A 153 4.73 5.73 2.55
C ASN A 153 5.80 6.66 1.99
N ALA A 154 6.84 6.11 1.35
CA ALA A 154 7.90 6.89 0.71
C ALA A 154 7.48 7.45 -0.67
N GLY A 155 6.31 7.08 -1.19
CA GLY A 155 5.87 7.54 -2.52
C GLY A 155 6.62 6.91 -3.70
N VAL A 156 7.41 5.86 -3.44
CA VAL A 156 8.28 5.22 -4.45
C VAL A 156 7.57 4.16 -5.29
N LEU A 157 6.24 4.05 -5.17
CA LEU A 157 5.42 3.09 -5.94
C LEU A 157 5.57 3.26 -7.46
N GLY A 158 5.96 4.45 -7.92
CA GLY A 158 6.24 4.74 -9.33
C GLY A 158 7.15 3.69 -9.98
N ILE A 159 8.22 3.30 -9.30
CA ILE A 159 9.19 2.29 -9.73
C ILE A 159 8.54 0.93 -10.06
N LEU A 160 7.41 0.61 -9.43
CA LEU A 160 6.71 -0.66 -9.64
C LEU A 160 5.61 -0.58 -10.72
N VAL A 161 5.31 0.61 -11.22
CA VAL A 161 4.20 0.83 -12.17
C VAL A 161 4.72 1.16 -13.57
N THR A 162 5.87 1.83 -13.67
CA THR A 162 6.37 2.42 -14.92
C THR A 162 6.87 1.40 -15.93
N ASP A 163 7.71 0.45 -15.52
CA ASP A 163 8.37 -0.48 -16.44
C ASP A 163 7.85 -1.93 -16.29
N PRO A 164 8.09 -2.82 -17.29
CA PRO A 164 7.63 -4.21 -17.25
C PRO A 164 8.14 -5.03 -16.04
N SER A 165 9.38 -4.81 -15.60
CA SER A 165 9.96 -5.52 -14.45
C SER A 165 9.32 -5.04 -13.15
N GLY A 166 9.10 -3.74 -13.02
CA GLY A 166 8.32 -3.14 -11.93
C GLY A 166 6.91 -3.72 -11.85
N ARG A 167 6.19 -3.77 -12.98
CA ARG A 167 4.83 -4.36 -13.03
C ARG A 167 4.84 -5.83 -12.62
N ARG A 168 5.83 -6.62 -13.07
CA ARG A 168 6.00 -8.00 -12.62
C ARG A 168 6.20 -8.09 -11.11
N CYS A 169 6.97 -7.19 -10.51
CA CYS A 169 7.17 -7.12 -9.06
C CYS A 169 5.89 -6.73 -8.32
N LEU A 170 5.12 -5.76 -8.83
CA LEU A 170 3.82 -5.38 -8.27
C LEU A 170 2.83 -6.56 -8.30
N LYS A 171 2.82 -7.32 -9.39
CA LYS A 171 2.03 -8.56 -9.50
C LYS A 171 2.40 -9.57 -8.43
N ARG A 172 3.70 -9.78 -8.23
CA ARG A 172 4.19 -10.68 -7.17
C ARG A 172 3.67 -10.24 -5.83
N ILE A 173 3.85 -8.97 -5.47
CA ILE A 173 3.36 -8.42 -4.19
C ILE A 173 1.85 -8.65 -4.03
N LEU A 174 1.05 -8.20 -5.00
CA LEU A 174 -0.40 -8.20 -4.85
C LEU A 174 -1.00 -9.61 -4.90
N PHE A 175 -0.54 -10.46 -5.82
CA PHE A 175 -1.16 -11.75 -6.13
C PHE A 175 -0.34 -12.96 -5.66
N ASP A 176 0.96 -13.03 -5.93
CA ASP A 176 1.76 -14.21 -5.59
C ASP A 176 2.02 -14.30 -4.08
N PHE A 177 2.34 -13.16 -3.43
CA PHE A 177 2.34 -13.04 -1.98
C PHE A 177 0.94 -12.92 -1.39
N ASN A 178 -0.09 -12.72 -2.23
CA ASN A 178 -1.48 -12.50 -1.83
C ASN A 178 -1.69 -11.24 -0.95
N MET A 179 -0.82 -10.23 -1.05
CA MET A 179 -0.90 -9.04 -0.18
C MET A 179 -2.19 -8.26 -0.38
N ILE A 180 -2.84 -8.37 -1.53
CA ILE A 180 -4.14 -7.74 -1.80
C ILE A 180 -5.25 -8.13 -0.80
N ASN A 181 -5.07 -9.23 -0.07
CA ASN A 181 -5.96 -9.71 0.99
C ASN A 181 -5.41 -9.49 2.41
N HIS A 182 -4.14 -9.09 2.56
CA HIS A 182 -3.45 -8.93 3.85
C HIS A 182 -3.10 -7.48 4.21
N ILE A 183 -3.11 -6.58 3.22
CA ILE A 183 -2.93 -5.13 3.39
C ILE A 183 -4.21 -4.52 3.96
N GLU A 184 -4.04 -3.49 4.79
CA GLU A 184 -5.18 -2.76 5.35
C GLU A 184 -5.93 -2.02 4.25
N ARG A 185 -7.25 -1.94 4.38
CA ARG A 185 -8.13 -1.34 3.36
C ARG A 185 -7.69 0.08 2.97
N GLU A 186 -7.31 0.89 3.95
CA GLU A 186 -6.87 2.27 3.73
C GLU A 186 -5.56 2.34 2.92
N GLU A 187 -4.61 1.47 3.23
CA GLU A 187 -3.34 1.34 2.51
C GLU A 187 -3.56 0.88 1.06
N LEU A 188 -4.46 -0.10 0.85
CA LEU A 188 -4.81 -0.58 -0.48
C LEU A 188 -5.49 0.51 -1.31
N LEU A 189 -6.45 1.25 -0.73
CA LEU A 189 -7.10 2.37 -1.41
C LEU A 189 -6.08 3.45 -1.81
N ARG A 190 -5.13 3.77 -0.93
CA ARG A 190 -4.04 4.71 -1.23
C ARG A 190 -3.14 4.20 -2.37
N ALA A 191 -2.81 2.91 -2.39
CA ALA A 191 -2.06 2.31 -3.48
C ALA A 191 -2.82 2.44 -4.81
N ILE A 192 -4.13 2.16 -4.81
CA ILE A 192 -4.99 2.31 -6.00
C ILE A 192 -4.97 3.76 -6.51
N ASP A 193 -5.07 4.74 -5.60
CA ASP A 193 -5.03 6.16 -5.96
C ASP A 193 -3.69 6.56 -6.59
N MET A 194 -2.58 6.06 -6.04
CA MET A 194 -1.24 6.29 -6.57
C MET A 194 -1.08 5.65 -7.96
N VAL A 195 -1.47 4.38 -8.14
CA VAL A 195 -1.40 3.69 -9.44
C VAL A 195 -2.23 4.44 -10.48
N ALA A 196 -3.48 4.81 -10.15
CA ALA A 196 -4.33 5.55 -11.07
C ALA A 196 -3.72 6.89 -11.48
N ALA A 197 -3.15 7.64 -10.54
CA ALA A 197 -2.50 8.92 -10.82
C ALA A 197 -1.23 8.77 -11.68
N LEU A 198 -0.47 7.68 -11.48
CA LEU A 198 0.73 7.39 -12.28
C LEU A 198 0.37 6.97 -13.70
N VAL A 199 -0.59 6.05 -13.85
CA VAL A 199 -1.02 5.56 -15.15
C VAL A 199 -1.73 6.66 -15.95
N GLU A 200 -2.54 7.52 -15.32
CA GLU A 200 -3.20 8.64 -16.00
C GLU A 200 -2.20 9.66 -16.58
N LYS A 201 -1.02 9.79 -15.98
CA LYS A 201 0.04 10.73 -16.42
C LYS A 201 1.01 10.13 -17.42
N CYS A 202 1.01 8.81 -17.63
CA CYS A 202 2.05 8.16 -18.40
C CYS A 202 1.67 8.02 -19.87
N SER A 203 2.34 8.80 -20.74
CA SER A 203 2.13 8.78 -22.20
C SER A 203 2.56 7.47 -22.85
N GLU A 204 3.46 6.71 -22.23
CA GLU A 204 3.92 5.40 -22.73
C GLU A 204 2.85 4.28 -22.60
N HIS A 205 1.76 4.56 -21.89
CA HIS A 205 0.70 3.59 -21.63
C HIS A 205 -0.55 3.83 -22.48
N GLU A 206 -0.45 4.48 -23.65
CA GLU A 206 -1.61 4.80 -24.49
C GLU A 206 -2.40 3.55 -24.93
N GLU A 207 -1.72 2.46 -25.28
CA GLU A 207 -2.37 1.17 -25.61
C GLU A 207 -2.94 0.46 -24.36
N VAL A 208 -2.24 0.55 -23.23
CA VAL A 208 -2.68 0.01 -21.92
C VAL A 208 -3.86 0.82 -21.37
N SER A 209 -3.98 2.09 -21.75
CA SER A 209 -5.10 2.96 -21.40
C SER A 209 -6.42 2.46 -21.99
N ILE A 210 -6.39 1.72 -23.11
CA ILE A 210 -7.59 1.11 -23.70
C ILE A 210 -8.06 -0.06 -22.82
N SER A 211 -7.16 -0.96 -22.43
CA SER A 211 -7.50 -2.11 -21.56
C SER A 211 -7.89 -1.70 -20.14
N LEU A 212 -7.37 -0.56 -19.68
CA LEU A 212 -7.71 0.04 -18.39
C LEU A 212 -8.89 1.04 -18.44
N SER A 213 -9.46 1.31 -19.60
CA SER A 213 -10.50 2.34 -19.76
C SER A 213 -11.72 2.09 -18.86
N GLU A 214 -12.19 0.85 -18.77
CA GLU A 214 -13.30 0.45 -17.90
C GLU A 214 -12.95 0.67 -16.42
N TRP A 215 -11.74 0.27 -16.01
CA TRP A 215 -11.25 0.52 -14.66
C TRP A 215 -11.20 2.00 -14.33
N PHE A 216 -10.65 2.82 -15.23
CA PHE A 216 -10.56 4.26 -15.02
C PHE A 216 -11.94 4.91 -14.90
N LEU A 217 -12.93 4.46 -15.67
CA LEU A 217 -14.31 4.93 -15.56
C LEU A 217 -14.88 4.61 -14.17
N VAL A 218 -14.75 3.37 -13.70
CA VAL A 218 -15.20 2.95 -12.37
C VAL A 218 -14.45 3.67 -11.26
N TYR A 219 -13.12 3.79 -11.38
CA TYR A 219 -12.25 4.50 -10.45
C TYR A 219 -12.65 5.98 -10.32
N LYS A 220 -12.86 6.68 -11.45
CA LYS A 220 -13.25 8.09 -11.46
C LYS A 220 -14.64 8.27 -10.83
N ALA A 221 -15.60 7.41 -11.17
CA ALA A 221 -16.93 7.43 -10.56
C ALA A 221 -16.89 7.20 -9.04
N CYS A 222 -16.17 6.18 -8.58
CA CYS A 222 -15.97 5.90 -7.16
C CYS A 222 -15.30 7.07 -6.43
N THR A 223 -14.21 7.62 -6.98
CA THR A 223 -13.45 8.71 -6.36
C THR A 223 -14.28 9.99 -6.27
N SER A 224 -15.01 10.33 -7.34
CA SER A 224 -15.93 11.48 -7.35
C SER A 224 -17.03 11.32 -6.30
N LEU A 225 -17.65 10.14 -6.21
CA LEU A 225 -18.68 9.86 -5.22
C LEU A 225 -18.14 9.91 -3.79
N LEU A 226 -16.99 9.28 -3.52
CA LEU A 226 -16.38 9.33 -2.19
C LEU A 226 -16.06 10.76 -1.76
N ASN A 227 -15.56 11.60 -2.68
CA ASN A 227 -15.24 12.99 -2.40
C ASN A 227 -16.49 13.86 -2.17
N SER A 228 -17.56 13.64 -2.94
CA SER A 228 -18.84 14.32 -2.75
C SER A 228 -19.49 13.91 -1.43
N LEU A 229 -19.57 12.60 -1.18
CA LEU A 229 -20.36 12.01 -0.12
C LEU A 229 -19.69 12.07 1.27
N ARG A 230 -18.36 12.01 1.35
CA ARG A 230 -17.64 12.14 2.63
C ARG A 230 -17.91 13.48 3.32
N ARG A 231 -18.24 14.54 2.56
CA ARG A 231 -18.58 15.86 3.12
C ARG A 231 -19.78 15.79 4.07
N PHE A 232 -20.76 14.94 3.78
CA PHE A 232 -21.97 14.81 4.60
C PHE A 232 -21.75 14.02 5.90
N LYS A 233 -20.78 13.10 5.93
CA LYS A 233 -20.38 12.38 7.15
C LYS A 233 -19.84 13.34 8.23
N ASN A 234 -19.14 14.39 7.81
CA ASN A 234 -18.57 15.40 8.71
C ASN A 234 -19.64 16.35 9.26
N VAL A 235 -20.67 16.65 8.48
CA VAL A 235 -21.80 17.51 8.89
C VAL A 235 -22.62 16.83 10.00
N GLU A 236 -22.88 15.53 9.89
CA GLU A 236 -23.62 14.76 10.90
C GLU A 236 -22.86 14.69 12.24
N LYS A 237 -21.53 14.50 12.19
CA LYS A 237 -20.66 14.55 13.38
C LYS A 237 -20.74 15.91 14.09
N ASN A 238 -20.72 17.01 13.34
CA ASN A 238 -20.77 18.36 13.91
C ASN A 238 -22.17 18.72 14.44
N GLN A 239 -23.25 18.22 13.83
CA GLN A 239 -24.62 18.43 14.33
C GLN A 239 -24.94 17.61 15.59
N VAL A 240 -24.39 16.40 15.72
CA VAL A 240 -24.60 15.56 16.92
C VAL A 240 -23.89 16.14 18.15
N VAL A 241 -22.75 16.80 17.98
CA VAL A 241 -22.06 17.53 19.07
C VAL A 241 -22.93 18.68 19.57
N ASN A 242 -23.49 19.49 18.66
CA ASN A 242 -24.36 20.62 19.04
C ASN A 242 -25.70 20.21 19.66
N LYS A 243 -26.22 18.99 19.39
CA LYS A 243 -27.46 18.50 20.01
C LYS A 243 -27.31 18.01 21.45
N LYS A 244 -26.09 17.68 21.90
CA LYS A 244 -25.85 17.24 23.29
C LYS A 244 -25.74 18.39 24.30
N GLU A 245 -25.67 19.64 23.83
CA GLU A 245 -25.48 20.82 24.69
C GLU A 245 -26.74 21.68 24.91
N MET A 246 -27.92 21.26 24.43
CA MET A 246 -29.17 21.97 24.76
C MET A 246 -29.84 21.36 25.99
N PRO A 247 -29.96 22.10 27.12
CA PRO A 247 -30.83 21.71 28.22
C PRO A 247 -32.29 21.82 27.75
N LEU A 248 -33.09 20.78 28.02
CA LEU A 248 -34.55 20.86 27.89
C LEU A 248 -35.08 22.01 28.77
N PRO A 249 -35.99 22.88 28.29
CA PRO A 249 -36.64 23.86 29.15
C PRO A 249 -37.51 23.12 30.15
N ALA A 250 -37.31 23.41 31.43
CA ALA A 250 -38.14 22.90 32.52
C ALA A 250 -39.61 23.26 32.27
N LEU A 251 -40.49 22.26 32.34
CA LEU A 251 -41.92 22.45 32.51
C LEU A 251 -42.15 22.94 33.94
N ASP A 252 -42.10 24.25 34.16
CA ASP A 252 -42.73 24.85 35.33
C ASP A 252 -43.10 26.30 35.00
N ASP A 253 -44.36 26.49 34.62
CA ASP A 253 -45.19 27.66 34.98
C ASP A 253 -46.56 27.52 34.31
N MET A 254 -47.45 26.82 35.01
CA MET A 254 -48.88 27.01 34.83
C MET A 254 -49.26 28.39 35.38
N VAL A 255 -49.46 29.37 34.51
CA VAL A 255 -50.25 30.57 34.83
C VAL A 255 -51.40 30.69 33.83
N LYS A 256 -52.61 30.37 34.30
CA LYS A 256 -53.88 30.70 33.65
C LYS A 256 -54.00 32.22 33.54
N LEU A 257 -54.49 32.74 32.41
CA LEU A 257 -55.33 33.94 32.37
C LEU A 257 -56.18 33.98 31.08
N ASP A 258 -57.34 34.60 31.23
CA ASP A 258 -58.60 34.43 30.50
C ASP A 258 -58.73 35.02 29.08
N ASN A 259 -59.69 34.42 28.37
CA ASN A 259 -60.54 34.92 27.27
C ASN A 259 -60.43 36.40 26.82
N LYS A 260 -60.24 36.59 25.50
CA LYS A 260 -61.16 37.39 24.64
C LYS A 260 -60.91 37.17 23.14
N GLU A 261 -62.03 37.13 22.41
CA GLU A 261 -62.17 36.88 20.97
C GLU A 261 -61.37 37.82 20.06
N SER A 262 -60.91 37.30 18.92
CA SER A 262 -61.24 37.89 17.61
C SER A 262 -60.90 36.92 16.47
N ARG A 263 -61.92 36.62 15.66
CA ARG A 263 -61.82 35.87 14.41
C ARG A 263 -61.19 36.74 13.33
N THR A 264 -60.30 36.19 12.52
CA THR A 264 -60.24 36.47 11.08
C THR A 264 -59.52 35.35 10.32
N ILE A 265 -59.91 35.21 9.05
CA ILE A 265 -59.89 34.02 8.22
C ILE A 265 -58.71 34.07 7.21
N ARG A 266 -58.20 32.89 6.81
CA ARG A 266 -57.47 32.54 5.55
C ARG A 266 -55.99 32.97 5.41
N LYS A 267 -55.07 32.02 5.57
CA LYS A 267 -54.53 31.07 4.54
C LYS A 267 -53.35 30.31 5.17
N PRO A 268 -53.23 28.99 5.01
CA PRO A 268 -51.98 28.32 5.37
C PRO A 268 -50.94 28.70 4.30
N PHE A 269 -49.94 29.47 4.69
CA PHE A 269 -48.69 29.53 3.96
C PHE A 269 -48.11 28.11 3.97
N ALA A 270 -48.15 27.46 2.82
CA ALA A 270 -47.46 26.21 2.57
C ALA A 270 -45.95 26.45 2.56
N ASN A 271 -45.36 26.62 3.75
CA ASN A 271 -43.94 26.41 3.96
C ASN A 271 -43.76 25.09 4.74
N SER A 272 -44.23 24.00 4.14
CA SER A 272 -43.64 22.69 4.42
C SER A 272 -42.42 22.52 3.51
N LEU A 273 -41.38 23.31 3.77
CA LEU A 273 -40.01 22.84 3.57
C LEU A 273 -39.62 22.06 4.83
N MET A 274 -40.41 21.04 5.17
CA MET A 274 -39.84 19.88 5.86
C MET A 274 -39.09 19.08 4.79
N VAL A 275 -37.97 19.63 4.32
CA VAL A 275 -36.92 18.79 3.76
C VAL A 275 -36.58 17.86 4.90
N ASN A 276 -36.95 16.60 4.72
CA ASN A 276 -36.66 15.53 5.64
C ASN A 276 -35.17 15.62 5.96
N SER A 277 -34.82 16.08 7.17
CA SER A 277 -33.44 16.42 7.55
C SER A 277 -32.49 15.21 7.56
N ASN A 278 -33.03 14.03 7.23
CA ASN A 278 -32.35 12.76 7.09
C ASN A 278 -32.12 12.34 5.62
N SER A 279 -32.62 13.08 4.62
CA SER A 279 -32.42 12.74 3.19
C SER A 279 -31.10 13.31 2.68
N LEU A 280 -30.32 12.49 1.98
CA LEU A 280 -29.06 12.89 1.39
C LEU A 280 -29.31 13.62 0.05
N PRO A 281 -28.89 14.88 -0.12
CA PRO A 281 -28.95 15.54 -1.42
C PRO A 281 -27.86 14.96 -2.32
N VAL A 282 -28.25 14.32 -3.42
CA VAL A 282 -27.36 13.75 -4.44
C VAL A 282 -27.34 14.69 -5.64
N SER A 283 -26.16 15.05 -6.12
CA SER A 283 -26.04 15.91 -7.31
C SER A 283 -26.31 15.13 -8.60
N THR A 284 -26.63 15.82 -9.70
CA THR A 284 -26.78 15.19 -11.03
C THR A 284 -25.50 14.47 -11.49
N GLN A 285 -24.33 14.94 -11.07
CA GLN A 285 -23.06 14.26 -11.34
C GLN A 285 -22.92 12.98 -10.52
N ASP A 286 -23.36 12.99 -9.26
CA ASP A 286 -23.36 11.80 -8.42
C ASP A 286 -24.32 10.74 -8.96
N GLU A 287 -25.50 11.13 -9.48
CA GLU A 287 -26.42 10.20 -10.15
C GLU A 287 -25.80 9.51 -11.37
N ARG A 288 -25.06 10.26 -12.20
CA ARG A 288 -24.33 9.69 -13.34
C ARG A 288 -23.26 8.70 -12.88
N ASN A 289 -22.48 9.07 -11.87
CA ASN A 289 -21.45 8.19 -11.30
C ASN A 289 -22.08 6.92 -10.70
N LEU A 290 -23.23 7.02 -10.04
CA LEU A 290 -23.98 5.87 -9.51
C LEU A 290 -24.47 4.94 -10.61
N ALA A 291 -24.94 5.50 -11.73
CA ALA A 291 -25.33 4.72 -12.90
C ALA A 291 -24.14 3.93 -13.49
N ILE A 292 -22.96 4.55 -13.59
CA ILE A 292 -21.71 3.86 -14.00
C ILE A 292 -21.41 2.67 -13.07
N LEU A 293 -21.61 2.84 -11.76
CA LEU A 293 -21.36 1.77 -10.79
C LEU A 293 -22.47 0.73 -10.69
N GLY A 294 -23.63 0.96 -11.31
CA GLY A 294 -24.84 0.15 -11.12
C GLY A 294 -25.42 0.21 -9.71
N MET A 295 -25.18 1.31 -8.98
CA MET A 295 -25.58 1.48 -7.59
C MET A 295 -26.78 2.42 -7.47
N ARG A 296 -27.64 2.19 -6.46
CA ARG A 296 -28.73 3.11 -6.12
C ARG A 296 -28.27 4.15 -5.10
N ALA A 297 -28.75 5.37 -5.25
CA ALA A 297 -28.50 6.44 -4.28
C ALA A 297 -29.02 6.04 -2.88
N PRO A 298 -28.26 6.32 -1.80
CA PRO A 298 -28.74 6.08 -0.45
C PRO A 298 -29.82 7.11 -0.09
N GLN A 299 -30.96 6.63 0.40
CA GLN A 299 -32.10 7.49 0.71
C GLN A 299 -32.00 8.18 2.08
N LYS A 300 -31.12 7.70 2.97
CA LYS A 300 -30.97 8.17 4.34
C LYS A 300 -29.50 8.36 4.72
N LEU A 301 -29.20 9.42 5.46
CA LEU A 301 -27.86 9.69 6.01
C LEU A 301 -27.34 8.55 6.90
N SER A 302 -28.23 7.91 7.68
CA SER A 302 -27.85 6.78 8.54
C SER A 302 -27.25 5.58 7.78
N VAL A 303 -27.52 5.45 6.48
CA VAL A 303 -27.00 4.36 5.63
C VAL A 303 -25.68 4.77 4.95
N LEU A 304 -25.33 6.06 4.99
CA LEU A 304 -24.15 6.62 4.33
C LEU A 304 -22.83 5.94 4.71
N PRO A 305 -22.55 5.57 5.98
CA PRO A 305 -21.31 4.87 6.31
C PRO A 305 -21.15 3.53 5.56
N ASN A 306 -22.21 2.72 5.54
CA ASN A 306 -22.22 1.44 4.82
C ASN A 306 -22.16 1.66 3.31
N PHE A 307 -22.79 2.73 2.83
CA PHE A 307 -22.76 3.09 1.41
C PHE A 307 -21.36 3.51 0.93
N LEU A 308 -20.66 4.34 1.70
CA LEU A 308 -19.27 4.72 1.43
C LEU A 308 -18.36 3.49 1.41
N HIS A 309 -18.57 2.57 2.35
CA HIS A 309 -17.86 1.30 2.38
C HIS A 309 -18.15 0.45 1.12
N ALA A 310 -19.39 0.43 0.63
CA ALA A 310 -19.70 -0.27 -0.61
C ALA A 310 -19.00 0.36 -1.84
N ILE A 311 -18.90 1.69 -1.92
CA ILE A 311 -18.17 2.37 -3.01
C ILE A 311 -16.68 2.06 -2.96
N GLU A 312 -16.06 2.15 -1.79
CA GLU A 312 -14.65 1.79 -1.60
C GLU A 312 -14.39 0.32 -1.97
N GLN A 313 -15.31 -0.60 -1.61
CA GLN A 313 -15.17 -2.00 -1.99
C GLN A 313 -15.28 -2.17 -3.51
N ARG A 314 -16.24 -1.50 -4.15
CA ARG A 314 -16.39 -1.50 -5.61
C ARG A 314 -15.13 -1.02 -6.32
N LYS A 315 -14.46 0.00 -5.76
CA LYS A 315 -13.18 0.51 -6.25
C LYS A 315 -12.07 -0.55 -6.15
N ILE A 316 -11.98 -1.26 -5.02
CA ILE A 316 -11.02 -2.36 -4.82
C ILE A 316 -11.32 -3.53 -5.77
N ASP A 317 -12.57 -3.93 -5.91
CA ASP A 317 -12.98 -5.07 -6.75
C ASP A 317 -12.68 -4.79 -8.23
N SER A 318 -12.95 -3.57 -8.70
CA SER A 318 -12.61 -3.15 -10.05
C SER A 318 -11.10 -3.15 -10.28
N PHE A 319 -10.32 -2.64 -9.32
CA PHE A 319 -8.86 -2.69 -9.38
C PHE A 319 -8.35 -4.13 -9.46
N ARG A 320 -8.89 -5.06 -8.66
CA ARG A 320 -8.50 -6.48 -8.68
C ARG A 320 -8.63 -7.12 -10.06
N VAL A 321 -9.75 -6.87 -10.73
CA VAL A 321 -10.03 -7.44 -12.07
C VAL A 321 -9.08 -6.84 -13.11
N SER A 322 -8.92 -5.52 -13.09
CA SER A 322 -8.18 -4.81 -14.14
C SER A 322 -6.66 -4.88 -13.97
N MET A 323 -6.16 -5.03 -12.74
CA MET A 323 -4.74 -5.24 -12.50
C MET A 323 -4.23 -6.58 -13.02
N ILE A 324 -5.09 -7.59 -13.16
CA ILE A 324 -4.70 -8.84 -13.84
C ILE A 324 -4.38 -8.58 -15.32
N VAL A 325 -5.08 -7.63 -15.96
CA VAL A 325 -4.82 -7.27 -17.36
C VAL A 325 -3.63 -6.31 -17.48
N PHE A 326 -3.44 -5.42 -16.51
CA PHE A 326 -2.33 -4.45 -16.51
C PHE A 326 -0.96 -5.09 -16.28
N LEU A 327 -0.92 -6.17 -15.50
CA LEU A 327 0.32 -6.79 -15.03
C LEU A 327 0.79 -8.00 -15.86
N PHE A 328 0.08 -8.34 -16.94
CA PHE A 328 0.34 -9.49 -17.83
C PHE A 328 0.36 -9.04 -19.29
#